data_AF-A0A0P0Z5R7-F1
#
_entry.id   AF-A0A0P0Z5R7-F1
#
_cell.length_a   1.000
_cell.length_b   1.000
_cell.length_c   1.000
_cell.angle_alpha   90.00
_cell.angle_beta   90.00
_cell.angle_gamma   90.00
#
_symmetry.space_group_name_H-M   'P 1'
#
loop_
_entity.id
_entity.type
_entity.pdbx_description
1 polymer ?
#
loop_
_entity_poly.entity_id
_entity_poly.type
_entity_poly.pdbx_seq_one_letter_code
_entity_poly.pdbx_strand_id
1 'polypeptide(L)'
;MRAPSYVWKRGSSFFFQYAIPHDLIPILGRTPLRSRLPVNEPRLASRIARRVAVCVEDMMSREFFAEFGGAGVNRTEILEGVEKEIATLGKMLSEAEQRHSRKRGKTTDADRVAELTERSELLSSSFLALCDRTRRLATDYERDLDISQRTVRKLRHEQDEANAEALELTRDLSIAKSSAEDSFAALSETSKTADGYAERLLRDESLGRRLGVVLERNEKLISENEKINARLENRGPLFSTTFDAYDAHLTISSVSPKERKNLRRRCEIFVELVGDKPVASYDLQDLQSFAYRLTHLPERHSIDPQLRGMSVSQIIEMATQNSDVMRHKRFITEVTIMTGYVGRVKSALRYACAAAGVPFPYEKFGKVRIKAQSASVVRHGFWPEKINVILSASAERQKPEEAIVPLLALLTGARIGELVWLQKAGLVSTQRKYIFNLTNSHLATGRSFKSENARRFMVVHDRLVELGFADWVHSFRSGDDFLFPGFHRAKKPAGAASKRFQRLSRNGI
;
A
#
# COMPACT_ATOMS: atom_id res chain seq x y z
N MET A 1 1.71 -21.77 -16.88
CA MET A 1 1.83 -20.54 -16.06
C MET A 1 1.31 -19.36 -16.87
N ARG A 2 0.51 -18.46 -16.29
CA ARG A 2 0.14 -17.19 -16.96
C ARG A 2 1.33 -16.22 -16.88
N ALA A 3 1.65 -15.56 -17.99
CA ALA A 3 2.71 -14.56 -18.02
C ALA A 3 2.42 -13.41 -17.02
N PRO A 4 3.44 -12.84 -16.36
CA PRO A 4 3.26 -11.74 -15.41
C PRO A 4 2.62 -10.53 -16.10
N SER A 5 1.64 -9.90 -15.43
CA SER A 5 1.09 -8.63 -15.91
C SER A 5 1.91 -7.47 -15.36
N TYR A 6 2.69 -6.82 -16.23
CA TYR A 6 3.53 -5.68 -15.88
C TYR A 6 2.80 -4.33 -15.87
N VAL A 7 1.48 -4.32 -16.06
CA VAL A 7 0.66 -3.09 -16.10
C VAL A 7 -0.21 -3.00 -14.86
N TRP A 8 -0.11 -1.86 -14.18
CA TRP A 8 -0.95 -1.48 -13.06
C TRP A 8 -1.74 -0.21 -13.41
N LYS A 9 -3.08 -0.29 -13.40
CA LYS A 9 -3.93 0.89 -13.64
C LYS A 9 -4.29 1.55 -12.32
N ARG A 10 -4.05 2.86 -12.19
CA ARG A 10 -4.46 3.67 -11.05
C ARG A 10 -5.14 4.94 -11.54
N GLY A 11 -6.46 5.01 -11.38
CA GLY A 11 -7.28 6.10 -11.93
C GLY A 11 -7.36 6.03 -13.46
N SER A 12 -7.20 7.17 -14.12
CA SER A 12 -7.10 7.29 -15.59
C SER A 12 -5.70 6.97 -16.14
N SER A 13 -4.70 6.83 -15.27
CA SER A 13 -3.30 6.61 -15.65
C SER A 13 -2.90 5.15 -15.53
N PHE A 14 -2.01 4.73 -16.41
CA PHE A 14 -1.37 3.42 -16.36
C PHE A 14 0.04 3.55 -15.77
N PHE A 15 0.48 2.49 -15.11
CA PHE A 15 1.76 2.40 -14.45
C PHE A 15 2.40 1.07 -14.86
N PHE A 16 3.70 1.10 -15.08
CA PHE A 16 4.52 -0.10 -15.14
C PHE A 16 4.71 -0.62 -13.72
N GLN A 17 4.64 -1.94 -13.54
CA GLN A 17 4.94 -2.58 -12.28
C GLN A 17 5.74 -3.86 -12.52
N TYR A 18 6.93 -3.94 -11.90
CA TYR A 18 7.79 -5.11 -11.97
C TYR A 18 8.10 -5.61 -10.55
N ALA A 19 7.84 -6.89 -10.30
CA ALA A 19 8.09 -7.50 -8.99
C ALA A 19 9.57 -7.85 -8.87
N ILE A 20 10.20 -7.45 -7.77
CA ILE A 20 11.62 -7.74 -7.53
C ILE A 20 11.80 -9.25 -7.28
N PRO A 21 12.70 -9.93 -8.03
CA PRO A 21 13.06 -11.32 -7.79
C PRO A 21 13.56 -11.56 -6.36
N HIS A 22 13.31 -12.75 -5.82
CA HIS A 22 13.54 -13.03 -4.39
C HIS A 22 15.02 -12.88 -3.98
N ASP A 23 15.94 -13.22 -4.88
CA ASP A 23 17.39 -13.07 -4.74
C ASP A 23 17.85 -11.60 -4.70
N LEU A 24 17.07 -10.67 -5.28
CA LEU A 24 17.41 -9.24 -5.34
C LEU A 24 16.70 -8.38 -4.28
N ILE A 25 15.80 -8.99 -3.50
CA ILE A 25 15.08 -8.33 -2.39
C ILE A 25 16.02 -7.68 -1.35
N PRO A 26 17.15 -8.30 -0.93
CA PRO A 26 18.05 -7.69 0.05
C PRO A 26 18.69 -6.38 -0.42
N ILE A 27 18.86 -6.21 -1.74
CA ILE A 27 19.54 -5.07 -2.36
C ILE A 27 18.53 -3.98 -2.75
N LEU A 28 17.45 -4.35 -3.44
CA LEU A 28 16.50 -3.41 -4.04
C LEU A 28 15.22 -3.20 -3.22
N GLY A 29 15.07 -3.97 -2.15
CA GLY A 29 13.89 -4.00 -1.30
C GLY A 29 12.71 -4.77 -1.91
N ARG A 30 11.76 -5.16 -1.07
CA ARG A 30 10.56 -5.94 -1.48
C ARG A 30 9.54 -5.16 -2.30
N THR A 31 9.71 -3.85 -2.45
CA THR A 31 8.75 -2.99 -3.13
C THR A 31 8.90 -3.14 -4.65
N PRO A 32 7.83 -3.48 -5.39
CA PRO A 32 7.89 -3.55 -6.85
C PRO A 32 8.40 -2.25 -7.45
N LEU A 33 9.18 -2.31 -8.54
CA LEU A 33 9.48 -1.12 -9.32
C LEU A 33 8.19 -0.60 -9.93
N ARG A 34 7.98 0.72 -9.86
CA ARG A 34 6.78 1.36 -10.39
C ARG A 34 7.15 2.66 -11.04
N SER A 35 6.65 2.86 -12.25
CA SER A 35 6.75 4.13 -12.96
C SER A 35 5.49 4.38 -13.76
N ARG A 36 5.18 5.65 -14.02
CA ARG A 36 3.97 6.05 -14.77
C ARG A 36 4.18 5.83 -16.26
N LEU A 37 3.23 5.17 -16.90
CA LEU A 37 3.22 5.04 -18.36
C LEU A 37 2.58 6.29 -18.97
N PRO A 38 3.23 6.95 -19.94
CA PRO A 38 2.76 8.19 -20.57
C PRO A 38 1.70 7.92 -21.64
N VAL A 39 0.81 6.96 -21.40
CA VAL A 39 -0.26 6.58 -22.33
C VAL A 39 -1.55 6.34 -21.55
N ASN A 40 -2.67 6.71 -22.16
CA ASN A 40 -4.01 6.56 -21.59
C ASN A 40 -4.79 5.41 -22.23
N GLU A 41 -4.22 4.72 -23.23
CA GLU A 41 -4.82 3.56 -23.87
C GLU A 41 -4.30 2.24 -23.26
N PRO A 42 -5.18 1.32 -22.82
CA PRO A 42 -4.78 0.06 -22.20
C PRO A 42 -3.86 -0.81 -23.08
N ARG A 43 -4.12 -0.86 -24.40
CA ARG A 43 -3.36 -1.70 -25.33
C ARG A 43 -1.92 -1.24 -25.46
N LEU A 44 -1.71 0.08 -25.54
CA LEU A 44 -0.37 0.68 -25.60
C LEU A 44 0.36 0.53 -24.27
N ALA A 45 -0.35 0.76 -23.16
CA ALA A 45 0.21 0.54 -21.82
C ALA A 45 0.74 -0.89 -21.67
N SER A 46 -0.01 -1.90 -22.14
CA SER A 46 0.44 -3.30 -22.15
C SER A 46 1.58 -3.61 -23.12
N ARG A 47 1.74 -2.85 -24.21
CA ARG A 47 2.89 -3.02 -25.12
C ARG A 47 4.14 -2.40 -24.54
N ILE A 48 4.06 -1.17 -24.02
CA ILE A 48 5.19 -0.47 -23.40
C ILE A 48 5.66 -1.26 -22.18
N ALA A 49 4.76 -1.63 -21.28
CA ALA A 49 5.11 -2.35 -20.06
C ALA A 49 5.81 -3.70 -20.31
N ARG A 50 5.45 -4.43 -21.38
CA ARG A 50 6.14 -5.68 -21.72
C ARG A 50 7.57 -5.45 -22.22
N ARG A 51 7.80 -4.41 -23.02
CA ARG A 51 9.15 -4.07 -23.51
C ARG A 51 10.04 -3.54 -22.39
N VAL A 52 9.47 -2.74 -21.50
CA VAL A 52 10.16 -2.23 -20.30
C VAL A 52 10.48 -3.36 -19.33
N ALA A 53 9.61 -4.38 -19.21
CA ALA A 53 9.91 -5.56 -18.39
C ALA A 53 11.15 -6.32 -18.87
N VAL A 54 11.32 -6.49 -20.18
CA VAL A 54 12.53 -7.11 -20.75
C VAL A 54 13.77 -6.29 -20.42
N CYS A 55 13.70 -4.96 -20.56
CA CYS A 55 14.81 -4.08 -20.17
C CYS A 55 15.15 -4.19 -18.68
N VAL A 56 14.13 -4.29 -17.81
CA VAL A 56 14.34 -4.52 -16.37
C VAL A 56 14.93 -5.89 -16.08
N GLU A 57 14.49 -6.94 -16.77
CA GLU A 57 15.03 -8.29 -16.66
C GLU A 57 16.51 -8.33 -17.07
N ASP A 58 16.88 -7.63 -18.15
CA ASP A 58 18.26 -7.50 -18.62
C ASP A 58 19.12 -6.72 -17.60
N MET A 59 18.62 -5.60 -17.07
CA MET A 59 19.25 -4.80 -16.01
C MET A 59 19.34 -5.54 -14.66
N MET A 60 18.60 -6.64 -14.48
CA MET A 60 18.54 -7.42 -13.24
C MET A 60 19.15 -8.82 -13.36
N SER A 61 19.76 -9.15 -14.49
CA SER A 61 20.29 -10.48 -14.76
C SER A 61 21.45 -10.84 -13.80
N ARG A 62 21.66 -12.15 -13.57
CA ARG A 62 22.71 -12.65 -12.66
C ARG A 62 24.13 -12.31 -13.12
N GLU A 63 24.31 -12.13 -14.42
CA GLU A 63 25.57 -11.65 -15.02
C GLU A 63 25.85 -10.20 -14.57
N PHE A 64 24.85 -9.32 -14.60
CA PHE A 64 24.91 -7.93 -14.13
C PHE A 64 25.27 -7.79 -12.64
N PHE A 65 24.72 -8.65 -11.77
CA PHE A 65 25.02 -8.62 -10.32
C PHE A 65 26.35 -9.28 -9.95
N ALA A 66 26.83 -10.25 -10.74
CA ALA A 66 28.12 -10.90 -10.54
C ALA A 66 29.30 -10.00 -10.98
N GLU A 67 29.09 -9.12 -11.95
CA GLU A 67 30.10 -8.22 -12.51
C GLU A 67 30.34 -6.93 -11.73
N PHE A 68 29.32 -6.34 -11.10
CA PHE A 68 29.42 -4.96 -10.56
C PHE A 68 29.61 -4.87 -9.04
N GLY A 69 29.44 -5.98 -8.32
CA GLY A 69 29.37 -5.97 -6.85
C GLY A 69 28.15 -5.17 -6.37
N GLY A 70 27.37 -5.70 -5.44
CA GLY A 70 26.07 -5.11 -5.02
C GLY A 70 26.12 -3.70 -4.40
N ALA A 71 27.22 -2.96 -4.49
CA ALA A 71 27.43 -1.62 -3.93
C ALA A 71 27.07 -0.48 -4.90
N GLY A 72 27.01 -0.70 -6.23
CA GLY A 72 26.67 0.34 -7.21
C GLY A 72 25.20 0.40 -7.61
N VAL A 73 24.49 -0.73 -7.60
CA VAL A 73 23.13 -0.81 -8.13
C VAL A 73 22.11 -0.39 -7.07
N ASN A 74 21.85 0.92 -6.99
CA ASN A 74 20.79 1.44 -6.13
C ASN A 74 19.46 1.48 -6.91
N ARG A 75 18.37 1.22 -6.19
CA ARG A 75 16.99 1.22 -6.70
C ARG A 75 16.65 2.47 -7.53
N THR A 76 17.25 3.62 -7.19
CA THR A 76 17.09 4.90 -7.88
C THR A 76 17.58 4.84 -9.33
N GLU A 77 18.76 4.30 -9.59
CA GLU A 77 19.34 4.26 -10.95
C GLU A 77 18.56 3.31 -11.87
N ILE A 78 18.08 2.18 -11.33
CA ILE A 78 17.20 1.29 -12.09
C ILE A 78 15.88 1.99 -12.43
N LEU A 79 15.31 2.77 -11.50
CA LEU A 79 14.08 3.53 -11.77
C LEU A 79 14.30 4.63 -12.81
N GLU A 80 15.43 5.33 -12.78
CA GLU A 80 15.78 6.35 -13.78
C GLU A 80 15.95 5.74 -15.18
N GLY A 81 16.62 4.59 -15.30
CA GLY A 81 16.72 3.84 -16.56
C GLY A 81 15.37 3.38 -17.08
N VAL A 82 14.51 2.84 -16.20
CA VAL A 82 13.14 2.46 -16.52
C VAL A 82 12.31 3.65 -17.00
N GLU A 83 12.43 4.80 -16.35
CA GLU A 83 11.71 6.02 -16.71
C GLU A 83 12.14 6.57 -18.07
N LYS A 84 13.44 6.54 -18.37
CA LYS A 84 14.00 6.97 -19.65
C LYS A 84 13.52 6.08 -20.81
N GLU A 85 13.47 4.76 -20.59
CA GLU A 85 12.99 3.82 -21.60
C GLU A 85 11.47 3.94 -21.82
N ILE A 86 10.69 4.10 -20.73
CA ILE A 86 9.26 4.39 -20.80
C ILE A 86 8.96 5.66 -21.61
N ALA A 87 9.73 6.73 -21.39
CA ALA A 87 9.57 8.00 -22.12
C ALA A 87 9.88 7.84 -23.62
N THR A 88 10.96 7.13 -23.95
CA THR A 88 11.39 6.87 -25.34
C THR A 88 10.35 6.05 -26.10
N LEU A 89 9.90 4.94 -25.52
CA LEU A 89 8.88 4.08 -26.11
C LEU A 89 7.51 4.77 -26.23
N GLY A 90 7.15 5.60 -25.24
CA GLY A 90 5.93 6.39 -25.26
C GLY A 90 5.90 7.36 -26.44
N LYS A 91 7.01 8.06 -26.69
CA LYS A 91 7.14 9.00 -27.81
C LYS A 91 7.03 8.28 -29.17
N MET A 92 7.79 7.19 -29.36
CA MET A 92 7.78 6.43 -30.62
C MET A 92 6.40 5.83 -30.95
N LEU A 93 5.67 5.33 -29.95
CA LEU A 93 4.33 4.77 -30.17
C LEU A 93 3.29 5.87 -30.48
N SER A 94 3.36 7.01 -29.79
CA SER A 94 2.46 8.13 -30.03
C SER A 94 2.64 8.73 -31.43
N GLU A 95 3.88 8.82 -31.92
CA GLU A 95 4.19 9.27 -33.28
C GLU A 95 3.67 8.29 -34.35
N ALA A 96 3.77 6.98 -34.09
CA ALA A 96 3.23 5.95 -34.97
C ALA A 96 1.68 6.01 -35.06
N GLU A 97 1.00 6.31 -33.97
CA GLU A 97 -0.47 6.42 -33.95
C GLU A 97 -0.98 7.69 -34.62
N GLN A 98 -0.29 8.82 -34.45
CA GLN A 98 -0.63 10.04 -35.17
C GLN A 98 -0.50 9.87 -36.70
N ARG A 99 0.48 9.08 -37.17
CA ARG A 99 0.59 8.72 -38.59
C ARG A 99 -0.58 7.86 -39.08
N HIS A 100 -1.11 6.94 -38.26
CA HIS A 100 -2.30 6.15 -38.60
C HIS A 100 -3.61 6.95 -38.51
N SER A 101 -3.73 7.92 -37.58
CA SER A 101 -4.92 8.77 -37.46
C SER A 101 -5.15 9.67 -38.68
N ARG A 102 -4.10 10.01 -39.43
CA ARG A 102 -4.17 10.84 -40.65
C ARG A 102 -4.67 10.10 -41.90
N LYS A 103 -4.72 8.76 -41.91
CA LYS A 103 -5.14 7.95 -43.07
C LYS A 103 -6.55 7.32 -42.93
N ARG A 104 -7.49 7.99 -42.27
CA ARG A 104 -8.92 7.59 -42.30
C ARG A 104 -9.63 8.17 -43.54
N GLY A 105 -9.27 7.66 -44.71
CA GLY A 105 -10.13 7.62 -45.91
C GLY A 105 -10.40 6.16 -46.27
N LYS A 106 -11.50 5.84 -46.96
CA LYS A 106 -11.91 4.47 -47.31
C LYS A 106 -10.77 3.69 -47.98
N THR A 107 -10.07 2.84 -47.23
CA THR A 107 -9.06 1.90 -47.74
C THR A 107 -9.68 0.52 -47.95
N THR A 108 -9.35 -0.08 -49.10
CA THR A 108 -9.77 -1.43 -49.47
C THR A 108 -8.96 -2.48 -48.69
N ASP A 109 -9.43 -3.74 -48.65
CA ASP A 109 -8.72 -4.80 -47.92
C ASP A 109 -7.33 -5.11 -48.51
N ALA A 110 -7.11 -4.86 -49.80
CA ALA A 110 -5.79 -4.96 -50.43
C ALA A 110 -4.81 -3.91 -49.89
N ASP A 111 -5.29 -2.68 -49.66
CA ASP A 111 -4.49 -1.60 -49.06
C ASP A 111 -4.09 -1.93 -47.62
N ARG A 112 -4.97 -2.62 -46.87
CA ARG A 112 -4.69 -3.06 -45.50
C ARG A 112 -3.63 -4.15 -45.44
N VAL A 113 -3.62 -5.08 -46.41
CA VAL A 113 -2.61 -6.13 -46.49
C VAL A 113 -1.25 -5.54 -46.86
N ALA A 114 -1.19 -4.64 -47.85
CA ALA A 114 0.04 -3.93 -48.20
C ALA A 114 0.59 -3.10 -47.02
N GLU A 115 -0.29 -2.40 -46.29
CA GLU A 115 0.08 -1.64 -45.08
C GLU A 115 0.61 -2.55 -43.96
N LEU A 116 0.08 -3.76 -43.80
CA LEU A 116 0.55 -4.72 -42.81
C LEU A 116 1.93 -5.31 -43.18
N THR A 117 2.18 -5.56 -44.47
CA THR A 117 3.47 -6.05 -44.97
C THR A 117 4.57 -5.01 -44.81
N GLU A 118 4.32 -3.76 -45.20
CA GLU A 118 5.26 -2.64 -45.01
C GLU A 118 5.58 -2.42 -43.51
N ARG A 119 4.57 -2.60 -42.65
CA ARG A 119 4.73 -2.52 -41.19
C ARG A 119 5.56 -3.67 -40.61
N SER A 120 5.46 -4.86 -41.20
CA SER A 120 6.29 -6.00 -40.82
C SER A 120 7.76 -5.76 -41.19
N GLU A 121 8.03 -5.21 -42.37
CA GLU A 121 9.39 -4.91 -42.84
C GLU A 121 10.06 -3.80 -42.00
N LEU A 122 9.32 -2.73 -41.68
CA LEU A 122 9.80 -1.66 -40.79
C LEU A 122 10.09 -2.13 -39.36
N LEU A 123 9.30 -3.08 -38.86
CA LEU A 123 9.55 -3.68 -37.54
C LEU A 123 10.79 -4.56 -37.57
N SER A 124 10.99 -5.34 -38.63
CA SER A 124 12.18 -6.18 -38.81
C SER A 124 13.46 -5.36 -38.92
N SER A 125 13.46 -4.25 -39.67
CA SER A 125 14.64 -3.37 -39.78
C SER A 125 14.94 -2.64 -38.47
N SER A 126 13.91 -2.19 -37.76
CA SER A 126 14.06 -1.60 -36.42
C SER A 126 14.59 -2.60 -35.39
N PHE A 127 14.20 -3.88 -35.51
CA PHE A 127 14.68 -4.95 -34.66
C PHE A 127 16.17 -5.23 -34.91
N LEU A 128 16.59 -5.29 -36.17
CA LEU A 128 18.01 -5.46 -36.53
C LEU A 128 18.88 -4.30 -36.02
N ALA A 129 18.42 -3.05 -36.17
CA ALA A 129 19.13 -1.88 -35.65
C ALA A 129 19.26 -1.89 -34.12
N LEU A 130 18.24 -2.42 -33.42
CA LEU A 130 18.30 -2.62 -31.97
C LEU A 130 19.35 -3.67 -31.62
N CYS A 131 19.36 -4.82 -32.31
CA CYS A 131 20.35 -5.88 -32.08
C CYS A 131 21.79 -5.37 -32.24
N ASP A 132 22.08 -4.57 -33.27
CA ASP A 132 23.41 -4.01 -33.48
C ASP A 132 23.80 -2.99 -32.40
N ARG A 133 22.84 -2.21 -31.90
CA ARG A 133 23.09 -1.29 -30.78
C ARG A 133 23.39 -2.05 -29.49
N THR A 134 22.66 -3.14 -29.22
CA THR A 134 22.90 -4.00 -28.06
C THR A 134 24.28 -4.64 -28.12
N ARG A 135 24.73 -5.09 -29.30
CA ARG A 135 26.10 -5.62 -29.47
C ARG A 135 27.16 -4.60 -29.12
N ARG A 136 27.03 -3.34 -29.57
CA ARG A 136 27.99 -2.28 -29.25
C ARG A 136 28.02 -1.95 -27.75
N LEU A 137 26.85 -1.88 -27.12
CA LEU A 137 26.75 -1.66 -25.68
C LEU A 137 27.40 -2.79 -24.87
N ALA A 138 27.26 -4.04 -25.33
CA ALA A 138 27.95 -5.17 -24.71
C ALA A 138 29.48 -5.05 -24.79
N THR A 139 30.01 -4.63 -25.95
CA THR A 139 31.47 -4.43 -26.12
C THR A 139 32.01 -3.28 -25.26
N ASP A 140 31.28 -2.17 -25.14
CA ASP A 140 31.72 -1.05 -24.29
C ASP A 140 31.66 -1.42 -22.80
N TYR A 141 30.66 -2.21 -22.41
CA TYR A 141 30.52 -2.70 -21.04
C TYR A 141 31.61 -3.71 -20.65
N GLU A 142 32.04 -4.61 -21.55
CA GLU A 142 33.22 -5.48 -21.33
C GLU A 142 34.48 -4.66 -21.04
N ARG A 143 34.65 -3.52 -21.73
CA ARG A 143 35.79 -2.62 -21.51
C ARG A 143 35.72 -1.94 -20.14
N ASP A 144 34.56 -1.44 -19.75
CA ASP A 144 34.35 -0.75 -18.47
C ASP A 144 34.46 -1.71 -17.26
N LEU A 145 34.10 -2.98 -17.47
CA LEU A 145 34.26 -4.04 -16.49
C LEU A 145 35.74 -4.31 -16.17
N ASP A 146 36.59 -4.43 -17.18
CA ASP A 146 38.03 -4.65 -16.99
C ASP A 146 38.68 -3.50 -16.19
N ILE A 147 38.28 -2.25 -16.48
CA ILE A 147 38.74 -1.08 -15.72
C ILE A 147 38.29 -1.16 -14.26
N SER A 148 37.03 -1.48 -14.02
CA SER A 148 36.45 -1.54 -12.66
C SER A 148 37.08 -2.65 -11.82
N GLN A 149 37.34 -3.82 -12.41
CA GLN A 149 38.00 -4.93 -11.73
C GLN A 149 39.43 -4.60 -11.30
N ARG A 150 40.18 -3.84 -12.10
CA ARG A 150 41.52 -3.36 -11.73
C ARG A 150 41.45 -2.42 -10.53
N THR A 151 40.47 -1.52 -10.48
CA THR A 151 40.27 -0.58 -9.37
C THR A 151 39.91 -1.30 -8.06
N VAL A 152 39.02 -2.29 -8.11
CA VAL A 152 38.64 -3.06 -6.91
C VAL A 152 39.83 -3.83 -6.33
N ARG A 153 40.70 -4.39 -7.18
CA ARG A 153 41.94 -5.06 -6.72
C ARG A 153 42.85 -4.08 -5.98
N LYS A 154 42.98 -2.84 -6.47
CA LYS A 154 43.78 -1.81 -5.82
C LYS A 154 43.22 -1.43 -4.44
N LEU A 155 41.91 -1.17 -4.35
CA LEU A 155 41.26 -0.78 -3.09
C LEU A 155 41.31 -1.88 -2.02
N ARG A 156 41.22 -3.16 -2.42
CA ARG A 156 41.40 -4.28 -1.48
C ARG A 156 42.80 -4.32 -0.89
N HIS A 157 43.82 -4.06 -1.71
CA HIS A 157 45.20 -4.01 -1.24
C HIS A 157 45.40 -2.88 -0.22
N GLU A 158 44.89 -1.66 -0.51
CA GLU A 158 44.93 -0.52 0.41
C GLU A 158 44.18 -0.81 1.72
N GLN A 159 43.07 -1.54 1.66
CA GLN A 159 42.30 -1.96 2.84
C GLN A 159 43.06 -2.96 3.71
N ASP A 160 43.75 -3.92 3.10
CA ASP A 160 44.56 -4.91 3.81
C ASP A 160 45.75 -4.26 4.52
N GLU A 161 46.39 -3.26 3.89
CA GLU A 161 47.45 -2.45 4.51
C GLU A 161 46.93 -1.67 5.72
N ALA A 162 45.80 -0.96 5.59
CA ALA A 162 45.21 -0.20 6.69
C ALA A 162 44.79 -1.09 7.88
N ASN A 163 44.32 -2.31 7.60
CA ASN A 163 43.97 -3.28 8.64
C ASN A 163 45.20 -3.78 9.41
N ALA A 164 46.34 -3.95 8.73
CA ALA A 164 47.59 -4.34 9.37
C ALA A 164 48.08 -3.23 10.32
N GLU A 165 48.04 -1.98 9.87
CA GLU A 165 48.44 -0.80 10.67
C GLU A 165 47.56 -0.61 11.92
N ALA A 166 46.23 -0.80 11.79
CA ALA A 166 45.31 -0.75 12.92
C ALA A 166 45.60 -1.84 13.98
N LEU A 167 46.06 -3.01 13.53
CA LEU A 167 46.42 -4.13 14.42
C LEU A 167 47.68 -3.82 15.23
N GLU A 168 48.64 -3.11 14.62
CA GLU A 168 49.88 -2.66 15.27
C GLU A 168 49.58 -1.58 16.33
N LEU A 169 48.80 -0.55 15.96
CA LEU A 169 48.33 0.49 16.90
C LEU A 169 47.59 -0.09 18.11
N THR A 170 46.78 -1.13 17.90
CA THR A 170 46.03 -1.78 18.99
C THR A 170 46.97 -2.50 19.97
N ARG A 171 48.06 -3.10 19.47
CA ARG A 171 49.10 -3.71 20.34
C ARG A 171 49.83 -2.65 21.14
N ASP A 172 50.23 -1.55 20.52
CA ASP A 172 50.93 -0.45 21.19
C ASP A 172 50.09 0.17 22.31
N LEU A 173 48.78 0.34 22.06
CA LEU A 173 47.83 0.85 23.05
C LEU A 173 47.67 -0.11 24.24
N SER A 174 47.72 -1.43 23.99
CA SER A 174 47.71 -2.44 25.06
C SER A 174 48.97 -2.37 25.93
N ILE A 175 50.14 -2.14 25.33
CA ILE A 175 51.42 -2.01 26.05
C ILE A 175 51.44 -0.72 26.87
N ALA A 176 51.00 0.39 26.30
CA ALA A 176 50.89 1.67 27.00
C ALA A 176 49.94 1.60 28.19
N LYS A 177 48.82 0.86 28.02
CA LYS A 177 47.85 0.65 29.10
C LYS A 177 48.43 -0.13 30.27
N SER A 178 49.18 -1.21 30.02
CA SER A 178 49.81 -1.97 31.12
C SER A 178 50.85 -1.11 31.85
N SER A 179 51.66 -0.33 31.10
CA SER A 179 52.63 0.59 31.69
C SER A 179 51.98 1.70 32.54
N ALA A 180 50.81 2.19 32.13
CA ALA A 180 50.02 3.14 32.91
C ALA A 180 49.42 2.51 34.17
N GLU A 181 48.95 1.26 34.10
CA GLU A 181 48.48 0.48 35.25
C GLU A 181 49.61 0.22 36.26
N ASP A 182 50.82 -0.11 35.79
CA ASP A 182 52.01 -0.27 36.62
C ASP A 182 52.44 1.06 37.28
N SER A 183 52.38 2.16 36.53
CA SER A 183 52.66 3.51 37.05
C SER A 183 51.60 3.97 38.07
N PHE A 184 50.34 3.58 37.88
CA PHE A 184 49.25 3.85 38.82
C PHE A 184 49.40 3.03 40.11
N ALA A 185 49.87 1.78 40.02
CA ALA A 185 50.22 0.98 41.19
C ALA A 185 51.38 1.60 41.99
N ALA A 186 52.41 2.13 41.31
CA ALA A 186 53.52 2.85 41.94
C ALA A 186 53.09 4.20 42.56
N LEU A 187 52.11 4.88 41.96
CA LEU A 187 51.50 6.10 42.51
C LEU A 187 50.59 5.81 43.72
N SER A 188 49.96 4.63 43.76
CA SER A 188 49.18 4.17 44.92
C SER A 188 50.09 3.90 46.14
N GLU A 189 51.34 3.47 45.94
CA GLU A 189 52.33 3.28 47.01
C GLU A 189 52.93 4.60 47.55
N THR A 190 52.87 5.68 46.75
CA THR A 190 53.30 7.04 47.18
C THR A 190 52.16 7.87 47.78
N SER A 191 50.97 7.30 47.93
CA SER A 191 49.84 7.89 48.65
C SER A 191 49.99 7.81 50.19
N LYS A 192 51.12 8.33 50.70
CA LYS A 192 51.27 8.86 52.07
C LYS A 192 51.42 10.39 52.09
N THR A 193 51.10 11.06 50.98
CA THR A 193 51.19 12.53 50.84
C THR A 193 49.89 13.18 50.35
N ALA A 194 48.76 12.46 50.38
CA ALA A 194 47.45 13.01 50.03
C ALA A 194 46.86 13.93 51.12
N ASP A 195 47.22 13.73 52.39
CA ASP A 195 46.71 14.56 53.50
C ASP A 195 47.35 15.97 53.55
N GLY A 196 48.51 16.17 52.91
CA GLY A 196 49.20 17.48 52.87
C GLY A 196 48.69 18.45 51.80
N TYR A 197 47.97 17.97 50.79
CA TYR A 197 47.42 18.81 49.71
C TYR A 197 46.07 19.43 50.09
N ALA A 198 45.28 18.76 50.92
CA ALA A 198 44.00 19.29 51.43
C ALA A 198 44.20 20.53 52.31
N GLU A 199 45.29 20.61 53.10
CA GLU A 199 45.62 21.78 53.91
C GLU A 199 46.15 22.99 53.10
N ARG A 200 46.77 22.76 51.92
CA ARG A 200 47.23 23.84 51.03
C ARG A 200 46.09 24.47 50.23
N LEU A 201 45.07 23.69 49.87
CA LEU A 201 43.90 24.17 49.12
C LEU A 201 43.00 25.11 49.92
N LEU A 202 43.07 25.07 51.26
CA LEU A 202 42.32 25.97 52.15
C LEU A 202 42.94 27.38 52.30
N ARG A 203 44.14 27.64 51.75
CA ARG A 203 44.85 28.92 51.92
C ARG A 203 44.94 29.79 50.65
N ASP A 204 44.45 29.32 49.51
CA ASP A 204 44.64 30.01 48.22
C ASP A 204 43.34 30.57 47.64
N GLU A 205 43.10 31.87 47.83
CA GLU A 205 41.92 32.60 47.36
C GLU A 205 41.71 32.52 45.83
N SER A 206 42.76 32.23 45.07
CA SER A 206 42.74 32.11 43.61
C SER A 206 41.91 30.90 43.14
N LEU A 207 42.01 29.78 43.87
CA LEU A 207 41.31 28.53 43.56
C LEU A 207 39.84 28.58 43.99
N GLY A 208 39.54 29.22 45.13
CA GLY A 208 38.16 29.47 45.57
C GLY A 208 37.36 30.29 44.56
N ARG A 209 37.98 31.32 43.96
CA ARG A 209 37.37 32.11 42.87
C ARG A 209 37.13 31.28 41.61
N ARG A 210 38.09 30.45 41.21
CA ARG A 210 37.92 29.55 40.04
C ARG A 210 36.81 28.53 40.24
N LEU A 211 36.68 27.96 41.44
CA LEU A 211 35.62 27.01 41.77
C LEU A 211 34.24 27.69 41.75
N GLY A 212 34.12 28.91 42.28
CA GLY A 212 32.89 29.70 42.22
C GLY A 212 32.42 29.99 40.79
N VAL A 213 33.34 30.32 39.87
CA VAL A 213 33.03 30.55 38.45
C VAL A 213 32.53 29.27 37.75
N VAL A 214 33.09 28.11 38.09
CA VAL A 214 32.65 26.82 37.53
C VAL A 214 31.25 26.43 38.03
N LEU A 215 30.95 26.68 39.31
CA LEU A 215 29.64 26.39 39.89
C LEU A 215 28.53 27.28 39.30
N GLU A 216 28.77 28.58 39.15
CA GLU A 216 27.79 29.52 38.55
C GLU A 216 27.51 29.18 37.07
N ARG A 217 28.53 28.70 36.35
CA ARG A 217 28.37 28.22 34.97
C ARG A 217 27.55 26.94 34.89
N ASN A 218 27.71 26.03 35.85
CA ASN A 218 26.91 24.81 35.93
C ASN A 218 25.44 25.12 36.26
N GLU A 219 25.15 26.04 37.17
CA GLU A 219 23.77 26.46 37.48
C GLU A 219 23.07 27.06 36.26
N LYS A 220 23.76 27.91 35.47
CA LYS A 220 23.21 28.46 34.22
C LYS A 220 22.90 27.37 33.19
N LEU A 221 23.78 26.37 33.04
CA LEU A 221 23.56 25.24 32.14
C LEU A 221 22.38 24.36 32.58
N ILE A 222 22.19 24.16 33.88
CA ILE A 222 21.03 23.42 34.42
C ILE A 222 19.72 24.15 34.09
N SER A 223 19.65 25.47 34.34
CA SER A 223 18.46 26.28 34.02
C SER A 223 18.18 26.36 32.51
N GLU A 224 19.22 26.42 31.66
CA GLU A 224 19.04 26.37 30.21
C GLU A 224 18.52 25.02 29.73
N ASN A 225 19.02 23.92 30.29
CA ASN A 225 18.52 22.58 30.01
C ASN A 225 17.05 22.41 30.45
N GLU A 226 16.64 22.95 31.59
CA GLU A 226 15.24 22.94 32.04
C GLU A 226 14.31 23.70 31.09
N LYS A 227 14.74 24.86 30.57
CA LYS A 227 13.97 25.64 29.57
C LYS A 227 13.88 24.95 28.21
N ILE A 228 14.92 24.22 27.81
CA ILE A 228 14.92 23.40 26.59
C ILE A 228 13.95 22.21 26.76
N ASN A 229 13.97 21.55 27.92
CA ASN A 229 13.05 20.45 28.24
C ASN A 229 11.58 20.90 28.24
N ALA A 230 11.26 22.06 28.83
CA ALA A 230 9.91 22.63 28.81
C ALA A 230 9.41 22.99 27.38
N ARG A 231 10.31 23.35 26.46
CA ARG A 231 9.97 23.56 25.03
C ARG A 231 9.78 22.25 24.27
N LEU A 232 10.47 21.18 24.66
CA LEU A 232 10.32 19.83 24.12
C LEU A 232 9.05 19.11 24.62
N GLU A 233 8.41 19.62 25.67
CA GLU A 233 7.22 19.04 26.31
C GLU A 233 5.87 19.38 25.67
N ASN A 234 5.80 20.20 24.61
CA ASN A 234 4.54 20.41 23.89
C ASN A 234 4.16 19.15 23.08
N ARG A 235 3.56 18.16 23.76
CA ARG A 235 3.14 16.87 23.19
C ARG A 235 1.75 16.93 22.53
N GLY A 236 1.22 18.13 22.35
CA GLY A 236 -0.11 18.39 21.78
C GLY A 236 -1.25 18.05 22.76
N PRO A 237 -2.50 18.22 22.33
CA PRO A 237 -3.67 17.90 23.14
C PRO A 237 -3.80 16.40 23.39
N LEU A 238 -4.62 16.02 24.36
CA LEU A 238 -5.09 14.63 24.52
C LEU A 238 -5.77 14.14 23.24
N PHE A 239 -5.62 12.86 22.91
CA PHE A 239 -6.15 12.35 21.65
C PHE A 239 -7.69 12.41 21.61
N SER A 240 -8.37 12.13 22.73
CA SER A 240 -9.83 12.17 22.80
C SER A 240 -10.43 13.55 22.47
N THR A 241 -9.76 14.63 22.88
CA THR A 241 -10.26 16.01 22.66
C THR A 241 -10.20 16.41 21.18
N THR A 242 -9.45 15.67 20.36
CA THR A 242 -9.34 15.94 18.91
C THR A 242 -10.45 15.30 18.08
N PHE A 243 -11.30 14.45 18.65
CA PHE A 243 -12.29 13.66 17.90
C PHE A 243 -13.35 14.53 17.21
N ASP A 244 -13.77 15.63 17.84
CA ASP A 244 -14.77 16.54 17.26
C ASP A 244 -14.19 17.32 16.07
N ALA A 245 -12.98 17.86 16.23
CA ALA A 245 -12.25 18.51 15.15
C ALA A 245 -12.01 17.53 13.97
N TYR A 246 -11.68 16.27 14.28
CA TYR A 246 -11.50 15.25 13.25
C TYR A 246 -12.82 14.87 12.54
N ASP A 247 -13.95 14.78 13.26
CA ASP A 247 -15.27 14.57 12.62
C ASP A 247 -15.66 15.73 11.70
N ALA A 248 -15.37 16.97 12.10
CA ALA A 248 -15.57 18.16 11.27
C ALA A 248 -14.73 18.09 9.98
N HIS A 249 -13.45 17.75 10.09
CA HIS A 249 -12.58 17.55 8.92
C HIS A 249 -13.11 16.46 7.96
N LEU A 250 -13.60 15.35 8.51
CA LEU A 250 -14.18 14.26 7.72
C LEU A 250 -15.52 14.64 7.06
N THR A 251 -16.27 15.55 7.68
CA THR A 251 -17.49 16.13 7.11
C THR A 251 -17.15 16.95 5.86
N ILE A 252 -16.15 17.82 5.95
CA ILE A 252 -15.64 18.60 4.82
C ILE A 252 -15.12 17.67 3.71
N SER A 253 -14.47 16.57 4.10
CA SER A 253 -13.99 15.53 3.17
C SER A 253 -15.10 14.63 2.61
N SER A 254 -16.38 14.96 2.83
CA SER A 254 -17.55 14.21 2.31
C SER A 254 -17.59 12.72 2.72
N VAL A 255 -17.00 12.37 3.87
CA VAL A 255 -17.04 11.00 4.40
C VAL A 255 -18.43 10.69 4.95
N SER A 256 -18.99 9.52 4.59
CA SER A 256 -20.35 9.16 4.98
C SER A 256 -20.56 9.15 6.51
N PRO A 257 -21.73 9.58 7.03
CA PRO A 257 -21.98 9.65 8.47
C PRO A 257 -21.76 8.31 9.19
N LYS A 258 -22.10 7.21 8.52
CA LYS A 258 -21.85 5.85 9.03
C LYS A 258 -20.36 5.55 9.19
N GLU A 259 -19.53 5.95 8.23
CA GLU A 259 -18.09 5.74 8.30
C GLU A 259 -17.46 6.61 9.38
N ARG A 260 -17.90 7.87 9.52
CA ARG A 260 -17.43 8.75 10.59
C ARG A 260 -17.74 8.18 11.97
N LYS A 261 -18.98 7.73 12.20
CA LYS A 261 -19.38 7.06 13.47
C LYS A 261 -18.52 5.82 13.76
N ASN A 262 -18.24 5.01 12.75
CA ASN A 262 -17.37 3.84 12.90
C ASN A 262 -15.92 4.22 13.22
N LEU A 263 -15.42 5.31 12.63
CA LEU A 263 -14.07 5.80 12.84
C LEU A 263 -13.89 6.36 14.25
N ARG A 264 -14.83 7.20 14.69
CA ARG A 264 -14.89 7.69 16.08
C ARG A 264 -14.89 6.53 17.06
N ARG A 265 -15.77 5.53 16.86
CA ARG A 265 -15.83 4.35 17.73
C ARG A 265 -14.49 3.61 17.82
N ARG A 266 -13.72 3.55 16.73
CA ARG A 266 -12.39 2.91 16.73
C ARG A 266 -11.35 3.71 17.50
N CYS A 267 -11.44 5.04 17.47
CA CYS A 267 -10.57 5.92 18.27
C CYS A 267 -10.93 5.83 19.76
N GLU A 268 -12.22 5.78 20.09
CA GLU A 268 -12.69 5.52 21.47
C GLU A 268 -12.17 4.18 22.00
N ILE A 269 -12.25 3.11 21.22
CA ILE A 269 -11.74 1.79 21.62
C ILE A 269 -10.21 1.82 21.80
N PHE A 270 -9.49 2.61 21.00
CA PHE A 270 -8.05 2.79 21.20
C PHE A 270 -7.74 3.47 22.53
N VAL A 271 -8.43 4.56 22.83
CA VAL A 271 -8.31 5.27 24.12
C VAL A 271 -8.69 4.35 25.28
N GLU A 272 -9.77 3.58 25.14
CA GLU A 272 -10.22 2.61 26.15
C GLU A 272 -9.14 1.53 26.42
N LEU A 273 -8.47 1.03 25.37
CA LEU A 273 -7.53 -0.09 25.50
C LEU A 273 -6.08 0.31 25.79
N VAL A 274 -5.67 1.53 25.44
CA VAL A 274 -4.27 1.99 25.57
C VAL A 274 -4.13 3.12 26.59
N GLY A 275 -5.21 3.85 26.85
CA GLY A 275 -5.21 5.08 27.63
C GLY A 275 -5.25 6.33 26.76
N ASP A 276 -5.84 7.39 27.29
CA ASP A 276 -5.83 8.72 26.67
C ASP A 276 -4.52 9.42 27.00
N LYS A 277 -3.74 9.73 25.98
CA LYS A 277 -2.45 10.40 26.13
C LYS A 277 -2.37 11.58 25.15
N PRO A 278 -1.48 12.55 25.40
CA PRO A 278 -1.14 13.57 24.42
C PRO A 278 -0.75 12.94 23.07
N VAL A 279 -1.17 13.52 21.95
CA VAL A 279 -1.05 12.91 20.63
C VAL A 279 0.39 12.56 20.21
N ALA A 280 1.39 13.32 20.65
CA ALA A 280 2.81 13.04 20.37
C ALA A 280 3.49 12.15 21.43
N SER A 281 2.77 11.76 22.48
CA SER A 281 3.31 10.90 23.55
C SER A 281 3.11 9.40 23.31
N TYR A 282 2.28 9.04 22.33
CA TYR A 282 2.10 7.64 21.96
C TYR A 282 3.34 7.07 21.28
N ASP A 283 3.56 5.76 21.38
CA ASP A 283 4.70 5.08 20.77
C ASP A 283 4.31 3.77 20.03
N LEU A 284 5.29 3.07 19.47
CA LEU A 284 5.04 1.82 18.76
C LEU A 284 4.48 0.72 19.69
N GLN A 285 4.86 0.72 20.97
CA GLN A 285 4.39 -0.25 21.95
C GLN A 285 2.88 -0.09 22.20
N ASP A 286 2.38 1.15 22.19
CA ASP A 286 0.95 1.44 22.27
C ASP A 286 0.16 0.81 21.11
N LEU A 287 0.64 0.95 19.88
CA LEU A 287 -0.01 0.33 18.72
C LEU A 287 0.12 -1.18 18.71
N GLN A 288 1.26 -1.71 19.16
CA GLN A 288 1.50 -3.14 19.26
C GLN A 288 0.58 -3.77 20.31
N SER A 289 0.46 -3.13 21.47
CA SER A 289 -0.47 -3.52 22.54
C SER A 289 -1.92 -3.47 22.07
N PHE A 290 -2.32 -2.37 21.42
CA PHE A 290 -3.65 -2.25 20.83
C PHE A 290 -3.97 -3.37 19.86
N ALA A 291 -3.08 -3.63 18.90
CA ALA A 291 -3.26 -4.68 17.91
C ALA A 291 -3.31 -6.07 18.55
N TYR A 292 -2.48 -6.33 19.57
CA TYR A 292 -2.47 -7.58 20.32
C TYR A 292 -3.76 -7.79 21.11
N ARG A 293 -4.23 -6.80 21.88
CA ARG A 293 -5.49 -6.90 22.64
C ARG A 293 -6.68 -7.18 21.71
N LEU A 294 -6.70 -6.54 20.54
CA LEU A 294 -7.72 -6.78 19.52
C LEU A 294 -7.76 -8.22 18.96
N THR A 295 -6.69 -9.01 19.08
CA THR A 295 -6.73 -10.43 18.68
C THR A 295 -7.74 -11.26 19.49
N HIS A 296 -8.11 -10.78 20.68
CA HIS A 296 -9.08 -11.38 21.59
C HIS A 296 -10.49 -10.78 21.45
N LEU A 297 -10.74 -9.94 20.44
CA LEU A 297 -12.06 -9.34 20.21
C LEU A 297 -12.92 -10.19 19.26
N PRO A 298 -14.10 -10.68 19.69
CA PRO A 298 -15.02 -11.39 18.80
C PRO A 298 -15.52 -10.55 17.62
N GLU A 299 -15.65 -11.15 16.43
CA GLU A 299 -16.09 -10.48 15.19
C GLU A 299 -17.47 -9.80 15.35
N ARG A 300 -18.35 -10.45 16.11
CA ARG A 300 -19.76 -10.06 16.27
C ARG A 300 -20.08 -9.47 17.65
N HIS A 301 -19.07 -9.02 18.40
CA HIS A 301 -19.24 -8.48 19.75
C HIS A 301 -20.33 -7.39 19.88
N SER A 302 -20.51 -6.55 18.85
CA SER A 302 -21.50 -5.46 18.86
C SER A 302 -22.96 -5.90 18.69
N ILE A 303 -23.20 -7.13 18.21
CA ILE A 303 -24.54 -7.66 17.92
C ILE A 303 -24.87 -8.92 18.73
N ASP A 304 -23.87 -9.59 19.26
CA ASP A 304 -24.03 -10.78 20.09
C ASP A 304 -24.77 -10.42 21.39
N PRO A 305 -25.93 -11.03 21.70
CA PRO A 305 -26.71 -10.68 22.88
C PRO A 305 -25.96 -10.81 24.20
N GLN A 306 -24.97 -11.71 24.29
CA GLN A 306 -24.19 -11.93 25.50
C GLN A 306 -23.05 -10.90 25.69
N LEU A 307 -22.68 -10.19 24.62
CA LEU A 307 -21.57 -9.22 24.63
C LEU A 307 -22.02 -7.78 24.40
N ARG A 308 -23.20 -7.60 23.80
CA ARG A 308 -23.71 -6.28 23.44
C ARG A 308 -23.93 -5.44 24.70
N GLY A 309 -23.30 -4.28 24.74
CA GLY A 309 -23.40 -3.33 25.85
C GLY A 309 -22.21 -3.37 26.81
N MET A 310 -21.40 -4.42 26.77
CA MET A 310 -20.13 -4.48 27.51
C MET A 310 -19.07 -3.59 26.86
N SER A 311 -18.10 -3.14 27.65
CA SER A 311 -16.92 -2.44 27.12
C SER A 311 -16.03 -3.43 26.36
N VAL A 312 -15.21 -2.92 25.44
CA VAL A 312 -14.32 -3.80 24.65
C VAL A 312 -13.27 -4.43 25.56
N SER A 313 -12.85 -3.71 26.59
CA SER A 313 -11.92 -4.18 27.62
C SER A 313 -12.47 -5.37 28.39
N GLN A 314 -13.73 -5.30 28.84
CA GLN A 314 -14.41 -6.42 29.53
C GLN A 314 -14.53 -7.65 28.63
N ILE A 315 -14.89 -7.45 27.35
CA ILE A 315 -15.01 -8.54 26.38
C ILE A 315 -13.67 -9.21 26.14
N ILE A 316 -12.59 -8.43 26.00
CA ILE A 316 -11.23 -8.96 25.84
C ILE A 316 -10.79 -9.71 27.09
N GLU A 317 -11.08 -9.19 28.29
CA GLU A 317 -10.76 -9.85 29.55
C GLU A 317 -11.44 -11.23 29.66
N MET A 318 -12.74 -11.30 29.38
CA MET A 318 -13.49 -12.56 29.33
C MET A 318 -12.90 -13.55 28.32
N ALA A 319 -12.40 -13.06 27.17
CA ALA A 319 -11.75 -13.89 26.16
C ALA A 319 -10.38 -14.38 26.62
N THR A 320 -9.59 -13.55 27.30
CA THR A 320 -8.31 -13.97 27.88
C THR A 320 -8.45 -14.95 29.03
N GLN A 321 -9.56 -14.88 29.78
CA GLN A 321 -9.90 -15.82 30.86
C GLN A 321 -10.53 -17.13 30.35
N ASN A 322 -10.66 -17.32 29.04
CA ASN A 322 -11.30 -18.49 28.43
C ASN A 322 -12.71 -18.78 28.96
N SER A 323 -13.50 -17.72 29.24
CA SER A 323 -14.89 -17.87 29.67
C SER A 323 -15.70 -18.73 28.70
N ASP A 324 -16.62 -19.56 29.20
CA ASP A 324 -17.50 -20.42 28.38
C ASP A 324 -18.27 -19.65 27.32
N VAL A 325 -18.58 -18.37 27.59
CA VAL A 325 -19.22 -17.45 26.64
C VAL A 325 -18.43 -17.36 25.32
N MET A 326 -17.11 -17.54 25.37
CA MET A 326 -16.18 -17.34 24.24
C MET A 326 -15.92 -18.62 23.43
N ARG A 327 -16.31 -19.80 23.94
CA ARG A 327 -15.95 -21.13 23.40
C ARG A 327 -16.27 -21.36 21.92
N HIS A 328 -17.26 -20.66 21.38
CA HIS A 328 -17.70 -20.79 19.97
C HIS A 328 -17.65 -19.49 19.18
N LYS A 329 -17.06 -18.42 19.75
CA LYS A 329 -17.02 -17.12 19.08
C LYS A 329 -15.82 -17.07 18.13
N ARG A 330 -16.05 -16.52 16.93
CA ARG A 330 -14.96 -16.20 15.99
C ARG A 330 -14.40 -14.83 16.31
N PHE A 331 -13.09 -14.70 16.24
CA PHE A 331 -12.37 -13.45 16.53
C PHE A 331 -12.15 -12.64 15.25
N ILE A 332 -11.86 -11.35 15.40
CA ILE A 332 -11.55 -10.50 14.26
C ILE A 332 -10.25 -10.95 13.59
N THR A 333 -10.22 -10.79 12.27
CA THR A 333 -9.07 -11.18 11.44
C THR A 333 -7.95 -10.15 11.50
N GLU A 334 -6.73 -10.56 11.17
CA GLU A 334 -5.57 -9.65 11.10
C GLU A 334 -5.84 -8.44 10.19
N VAL A 335 -6.43 -8.65 9.01
CA VAL A 335 -6.79 -7.55 8.11
C VAL A 335 -7.75 -6.56 8.79
N THR A 336 -8.72 -7.07 9.55
CA THR A 336 -9.66 -6.23 10.29
C THR A 336 -8.95 -5.42 11.37
N ILE A 337 -8.02 -6.03 12.11
CA ILE A 337 -7.22 -5.35 13.13
C ILE A 337 -6.34 -4.28 12.48
N MET A 338 -5.53 -4.66 11.50
CA MET A 338 -4.49 -3.81 10.90
C MET A 338 -5.06 -2.69 10.04
N THR A 339 -6.02 -2.99 9.16
CA THR A 339 -6.60 -1.98 8.24
C THR A 339 -7.84 -1.31 8.82
N GLY A 340 -8.63 -2.06 9.59
CA GLY A 340 -9.88 -1.59 10.18
C GLY A 340 -9.63 -0.76 11.43
N TYR A 341 -8.81 -1.21 12.37
CA TYR A 341 -8.57 -0.49 13.62
C TYR A 341 -7.28 0.34 13.57
N VAL A 342 -6.12 -0.32 13.52
CA VAL A 342 -4.80 0.32 13.62
C VAL A 342 -4.62 1.41 12.53
N GLY A 343 -4.89 1.10 11.27
CA GLY A 343 -4.77 2.06 10.17
C GLY A 343 -5.69 3.27 10.31
N ARG A 344 -6.87 3.10 10.90
CA ARG A 344 -7.83 4.20 11.11
C ARG A 344 -7.44 5.08 12.29
N VAL A 345 -6.97 4.50 13.39
CA VAL A 345 -6.41 5.24 14.53
C VAL A 345 -5.18 6.03 14.09
N LYS A 346 -4.27 5.42 13.32
CA LYS A 346 -3.11 6.14 12.73
C LYS A 346 -3.53 7.35 11.89
N SER A 347 -4.63 7.24 11.13
CA SER A 347 -5.13 8.35 10.31
C SER A 347 -5.65 9.50 11.17
N ALA A 348 -6.35 9.18 12.27
CA ALA A 348 -6.83 10.15 13.23
C ALA A 348 -5.68 10.84 13.98
N LEU A 349 -4.73 10.07 14.51
CA LEU A 349 -3.55 10.60 15.21
C LEU A 349 -2.69 11.46 14.29
N ARG A 350 -2.53 11.08 13.01
CA ARG A 350 -1.80 11.90 12.03
C ARG A 350 -2.47 13.27 11.83
N TYR A 351 -3.79 13.29 11.69
CA TYR A 351 -4.54 14.55 11.61
C TYR A 351 -4.35 15.38 12.89
N ALA A 352 -4.51 14.76 14.05
CA ALA A 352 -4.40 15.42 15.34
C ALA A 352 -3.02 16.03 15.59
N CYS A 353 -1.94 15.30 15.25
CA CYS A 353 -0.58 15.79 15.35
C CYS A 353 -0.33 16.98 14.41
N ALA A 354 -0.79 16.88 13.15
CA ALA A 354 -0.66 17.96 12.18
C ALA A 354 -1.42 19.21 12.61
N ALA A 355 -2.64 19.06 13.15
CA ALA A 355 -3.45 20.17 13.64
C ALA A 355 -2.84 20.86 14.87
N ALA A 356 -2.11 20.11 15.72
CA ALA A 356 -1.44 20.64 16.89
C ALA A 356 0.01 21.10 16.63
N GLY A 357 0.52 20.95 15.40
CA GLY A 357 1.90 21.32 15.04
C GLY A 357 2.97 20.44 15.69
N VAL A 358 2.63 19.21 16.09
CA VAL A 358 3.54 18.27 16.76
C VAL A 358 3.94 17.11 15.84
N PRO A 359 5.13 16.51 16.02
CA PRO A 359 5.57 15.39 15.21
C PRO A 359 4.64 14.19 15.32
N PHE A 360 4.39 13.51 14.20
CA PHE A 360 3.60 12.28 14.21
C PHE A 360 4.43 11.12 14.79
N PRO A 361 3.99 10.49 15.90
CA PRO A 361 4.81 9.52 16.63
C PRO A 361 5.06 8.21 15.88
N TYR A 362 4.52 7.99 14.67
CA TYR A 362 4.71 6.75 13.92
C TYR A 362 5.39 6.93 12.56
N GLU A 363 6.06 8.07 12.34
CA GLU A 363 6.68 8.41 11.06
C GLU A 363 7.89 7.53 10.71
N LYS A 364 8.68 7.14 11.72
CA LYS A 364 9.93 6.37 11.57
C LYS A 364 9.84 4.91 12.04
N PHE A 365 8.66 4.43 12.42
CA PHE A 365 8.54 3.16 13.16
C PHE A 365 8.26 1.95 12.27
N GLY A 366 8.73 0.77 12.73
CA GLY A 366 8.56 -0.52 12.08
C GLY A 366 7.11 -0.99 11.95
N LYS A 367 6.92 -2.13 11.28
CA LYS A 367 5.59 -2.73 11.09
C LYS A 367 5.11 -3.37 12.41
N VAL A 368 3.91 -2.99 12.87
CA VAL A 368 3.16 -3.73 13.91
C VAL A 368 2.92 -5.16 13.39
N ARG A 369 3.23 -6.16 14.21
CA ARG A 369 3.08 -7.58 13.86
C ARG A 369 2.23 -8.28 14.90
N ILE A 370 1.20 -8.99 14.46
CA ILE A 370 0.35 -9.77 15.35
C ILE A 370 0.08 -11.14 14.74
N LYS A 371 -0.20 -12.12 15.60
CA LYS A 371 -0.76 -13.42 15.19
C LYS A 371 -2.23 -13.43 15.57
N ALA A 372 -3.11 -13.08 14.64
CA ALA A 372 -4.54 -13.09 14.90
C ALA A 372 -5.05 -14.52 15.09
N GLN A 373 -6.09 -14.70 15.92
CA GLN A 373 -6.71 -16.01 16.17
C GLN A 373 -7.50 -16.53 14.96
N SER A 374 -7.97 -15.63 14.11
CA SER A 374 -8.77 -15.96 12.92
C SER A 374 -8.09 -15.49 11.65
N ALA A 375 -7.96 -16.41 10.68
CA ALA A 375 -7.44 -16.11 9.36
C ALA A 375 -8.48 -15.36 8.51
N SER A 376 -8.01 -14.49 7.62
CA SER A 376 -8.88 -13.90 6.60
C SER A 376 -9.38 -14.98 5.64
N VAL A 377 -10.68 -14.96 5.33
CA VAL A 377 -11.24 -15.86 4.33
C VAL A 377 -10.70 -15.49 2.95
N VAL A 378 -9.90 -16.39 2.37
CA VAL A 378 -9.49 -16.30 0.96
C VAL A 378 -10.70 -16.70 0.11
N ARG A 379 -11.14 -15.80 -0.77
CA ARG A 379 -12.26 -16.06 -1.68
C ARG A 379 -11.70 -16.42 -3.04
N HIS A 380 -11.97 -17.64 -3.48
CA HIS A 380 -11.68 -18.08 -4.84
C HIS A 380 -12.85 -17.76 -5.77
N GLY A 381 -12.55 -17.55 -7.05
CA GLY A 381 -13.58 -17.51 -8.08
C GLY A 381 -14.28 -18.87 -8.21
N PHE A 382 -15.46 -18.89 -8.81
CA PHE A 382 -16.12 -20.15 -9.14
C PHE A 382 -15.41 -20.81 -10.33
N TRP A 383 -15.28 -22.13 -10.28
CA TRP A 383 -14.88 -22.93 -11.43
C TRP A 383 -15.99 -22.92 -12.50
N PRO A 384 -15.66 -23.06 -13.80
CA PRO A 384 -16.65 -23.07 -14.89
C PRO A 384 -17.81 -24.03 -14.65
N GLU A 385 -17.56 -25.21 -14.07
CA GLU A 385 -18.57 -26.23 -13.79
C GLU A 385 -19.58 -25.72 -12.76
N LYS A 386 -19.11 -25.07 -11.69
CA LYS A 386 -19.99 -24.48 -10.68
C LYS A 386 -20.77 -23.30 -11.26
N ILE A 387 -20.16 -22.52 -12.14
CA ILE A 387 -20.86 -21.44 -12.86
C ILE A 387 -22.00 -22.02 -13.70
N ASN A 388 -21.74 -23.09 -14.45
CA ASN A 388 -22.75 -23.75 -15.27
C ASN A 388 -23.93 -24.23 -14.42
N VAL A 389 -23.68 -24.90 -13.29
CA VAL A 389 -24.75 -25.34 -12.38
C VAL A 389 -25.55 -24.15 -11.83
N ILE A 390 -24.89 -23.07 -11.43
CA ILE A 390 -25.58 -21.85 -10.97
C ILE A 390 -26.45 -21.27 -12.08
N LEU A 391 -25.94 -21.17 -13.31
CA LEU A 391 -26.68 -20.60 -14.44
C LEU A 391 -27.87 -21.49 -14.85
N SER A 392 -27.71 -22.82 -14.90
CA SER A 392 -28.81 -23.74 -15.15
C SER A 392 -29.92 -23.61 -14.09
N ALA A 393 -29.53 -23.61 -12.81
CA ALA A 393 -30.47 -23.41 -11.71
C ALA A 393 -31.08 -21.99 -11.67
N SER A 394 -30.45 -21.00 -12.34
CA SER A 394 -31.00 -19.65 -12.54
C SER A 394 -32.05 -19.67 -13.63
N ALA A 395 -31.80 -20.36 -14.75
CA ALA A 395 -32.69 -20.40 -15.90
C ALA A 395 -34.08 -20.97 -15.56
N GLU A 396 -34.17 -21.87 -14.59
CA GLU A 396 -35.45 -22.44 -14.11
C GLU A 396 -36.22 -21.51 -13.15
N ARG A 397 -35.66 -20.36 -12.76
CA ARG A 397 -36.31 -19.44 -11.81
C ARG A 397 -37.36 -18.61 -12.50
N GLN A 398 -38.57 -18.62 -11.93
CA GLN A 398 -39.69 -17.79 -12.42
C GLN A 398 -39.50 -16.29 -12.17
N LYS A 399 -38.65 -15.91 -11.21
CA LYS A 399 -38.40 -14.50 -10.88
C LYS A 399 -37.27 -13.95 -11.74
N PRO A 400 -37.48 -12.84 -12.47
CA PRO A 400 -36.46 -12.27 -13.36
C PRO A 400 -35.18 -11.88 -12.59
N GLU A 401 -35.33 -11.43 -11.33
CA GLU A 401 -34.19 -11.10 -10.47
C GLU A 401 -33.31 -12.30 -10.07
N GLU A 402 -33.82 -13.52 -10.16
CA GLU A 402 -33.07 -14.76 -9.86
C GLU A 402 -32.58 -15.43 -11.14
N ALA A 403 -33.31 -15.30 -12.25
CA ALA A 403 -32.92 -15.85 -13.54
C ALA A 403 -31.84 -15.01 -14.25
N ILE A 404 -32.02 -13.69 -14.30
CA ILE A 404 -31.24 -12.81 -15.19
C ILE A 404 -30.01 -12.23 -14.49
N VAL A 405 -30.10 -11.94 -13.19
CA VAL A 405 -29.03 -11.25 -12.45
C VAL A 405 -27.71 -12.06 -12.39
N PRO A 406 -27.70 -13.39 -12.19
CA PRO A 406 -26.47 -14.17 -12.25
C PRO A 406 -25.78 -14.09 -13.61
N LEU A 407 -26.55 -14.14 -14.70
CA LEU A 407 -26.04 -14.03 -16.06
C LEU A 407 -25.49 -12.62 -16.34
N LEU A 408 -26.22 -11.58 -15.94
CA LEU A 408 -25.74 -10.19 -16.03
C LEU A 408 -24.43 -10.00 -15.24
N ALA A 409 -24.35 -10.52 -14.02
CA ALA A 409 -23.15 -10.41 -13.19
C ALA A 409 -21.93 -11.08 -13.85
N LEU A 410 -22.13 -12.26 -14.46
CA LEU A 410 -21.07 -12.98 -15.17
C LEU A 410 -20.57 -12.21 -16.40
N LEU A 411 -21.48 -11.72 -17.23
CA LEU A 411 -21.13 -11.16 -18.54
C LEU A 411 -20.70 -9.69 -18.48
N THR A 412 -21.11 -8.95 -17.45
CA THR A 412 -20.79 -7.51 -17.33
C THR A 412 -19.75 -7.21 -16.24
N GLY A 413 -19.54 -8.13 -15.29
CA GLY A 413 -18.69 -7.90 -14.12
C GLY A 413 -19.19 -6.78 -13.19
N ALA A 414 -20.44 -6.34 -13.36
CA ALA A 414 -21.01 -5.27 -12.55
C ALA A 414 -21.25 -5.69 -11.10
N ARG A 415 -21.14 -4.73 -10.19
CA ARG A 415 -21.36 -5.02 -8.76
C ARG A 415 -22.83 -5.33 -8.55
N ILE A 416 -23.13 -6.27 -7.65
CA ILE A 416 -24.52 -6.58 -7.26
C ILE A 416 -25.29 -5.33 -6.80
N GLY A 417 -24.59 -4.38 -6.15
CA GLY A 417 -25.16 -3.10 -5.74
C GLY A 417 -25.44 -2.12 -6.88
N GLU A 418 -24.96 -2.37 -8.10
CA GLU A 418 -25.28 -1.60 -9.31
C GLU A 418 -26.40 -2.32 -10.08
N LEU A 419 -26.32 -3.64 -10.23
CA LEU A 419 -27.33 -4.47 -10.91
C LEU A 419 -28.73 -4.33 -10.30
N VAL A 420 -28.82 -4.27 -8.98
CA VAL A 420 -30.10 -4.13 -8.24
C VAL A 420 -30.83 -2.83 -8.57
N TRP A 421 -30.12 -1.80 -9.03
CA TRP A 421 -30.66 -0.46 -9.29
C TRP A 421 -30.76 -0.15 -10.79
N LEU A 422 -30.64 -1.16 -11.66
CA LEU A 422 -30.87 -0.94 -13.09
C LEU A 422 -32.33 -0.55 -13.34
N GLN A 423 -32.51 0.42 -14.23
CA GLN A 423 -33.80 0.95 -14.63
C GLN A 423 -33.87 0.94 -16.16
N LYS A 424 -35.09 0.93 -16.71
CA LYS A 424 -35.32 1.00 -18.16
C LYS A 424 -34.63 2.23 -18.76
N ALA A 425 -34.80 3.40 -18.15
CA ALA A 425 -34.22 4.66 -18.60
C ALA A 425 -32.67 4.67 -18.67
N GLY A 426 -32.02 3.72 -18.00
CA GLY A 426 -30.58 3.57 -18.06
C GLY A 426 -30.08 2.90 -19.33
N LEU A 427 -30.91 2.15 -20.05
CA LEU A 427 -30.52 1.44 -21.28
C LEU A 427 -30.52 2.39 -22.47
N VAL A 428 -29.38 2.50 -23.15
CA VAL A 428 -29.18 3.36 -24.33
C VAL A 428 -28.59 2.51 -25.46
N SER A 429 -29.02 2.78 -26.69
CA SER A 429 -28.44 2.20 -27.90
C SER A 429 -27.48 3.18 -28.57
N THR A 430 -26.26 2.75 -28.88
CA THR A 430 -25.25 3.56 -29.56
C THR A 430 -24.58 2.74 -30.65
N GLN A 431 -24.59 3.22 -31.91
CA GLN A 431 -23.82 2.70 -33.06
C GLN A 431 -23.53 1.18 -33.04
N ARG A 432 -24.59 0.36 -32.87
CA ARG A 432 -24.60 -1.14 -32.84
C ARG A 432 -24.37 -1.85 -31.51
N LYS A 433 -24.34 -1.16 -30.35
CA LYS A 433 -24.27 -1.80 -29.02
C LYS A 433 -25.27 -1.20 -28.04
N TYR A 434 -25.74 -2.01 -27.11
CA TYR A 434 -26.52 -1.57 -25.95
C TYR A 434 -25.60 -1.28 -24.76
N ILE A 435 -25.85 -0.16 -24.08
CA ILE A 435 -25.11 0.25 -22.88
C ILE A 435 -26.08 0.66 -21.77
N PHE A 436 -25.71 0.39 -20.52
CA PHE A 436 -26.35 1.01 -19.36
C PHE A 436 -25.55 2.22 -18.89
N ASN A 437 -26.21 3.36 -18.81
CA ASN A 437 -25.64 4.55 -18.19
C ASN A 437 -25.78 4.46 -16.66
N LEU A 438 -24.70 4.04 -15.98
CA LEU A 438 -24.66 4.00 -14.52
C LEU A 438 -24.29 5.34 -13.90
N THR A 439 -24.25 6.43 -14.67
CA THR A 439 -23.93 7.78 -14.19
C THR A 439 -25.11 8.42 -13.45
N ASN A 440 -26.34 8.04 -13.80
CA ASN A 440 -27.58 8.66 -13.30
C ASN A 440 -28.49 7.71 -12.51
N SER A 441 -28.14 6.44 -12.36
CA SER A 441 -28.96 5.41 -11.70
C SER A 441 -29.24 5.65 -10.21
N HIS A 442 -28.67 6.70 -9.61
CA HIS A 442 -28.94 7.11 -8.24
C HIS A 442 -29.63 8.47 -8.06
N LEU A 443 -29.82 9.26 -9.13
CA LEU A 443 -30.45 10.59 -9.03
C LEU A 443 -31.94 10.48 -8.64
N ALA A 444 -32.63 9.43 -9.09
CA ALA A 444 -34.01 9.16 -8.70
C ALA A 444 -34.17 8.59 -7.27
N THR A 445 -33.09 8.15 -6.62
CA THR A 445 -33.16 7.36 -5.36
C THR A 445 -32.42 8.00 -4.19
N GLY A 446 -31.88 9.21 -4.35
CA GLY A 446 -31.23 9.99 -3.29
C GLY A 446 -29.90 9.40 -2.79
N ARG A 447 -29.26 8.52 -3.56
CA ARG A 447 -28.04 7.81 -3.12
C ARG A 447 -26.79 8.45 -3.72
N SER A 448 -25.80 8.79 -2.89
CA SER A 448 -24.50 9.23 -3.41
C SER A 448 -23.68 8.03 -3.91
N PHE A 449 -23.02 8.20 -5.05
CA PHE A 449 -21.95 7.29 -5.46
C PHE A 449 -20.83 7.35 -4.43
N LYS A 450 -20.35 6.18 -3.99
CA LYS A 450 -19.21 6.10 -3.06
C LYS A 450 -17.88 6.55 -3.69
N SER A 451 -17.80 6.66 -5.02
CA SER A 451 -16.61 7.13 -5.72
C SER A 451 -16.96 7.60 -7.14
N GLU A 452 -16.13 8.49 -7.69
CA GLU A 452 -16.24 9.01 -9.06
C GLU A 452 -16.20 7.88 -10.11
N ASN A 453 -15.42 6.82 -9.88
CA ASN A 453 -15.35 5.61 -10.72
C ASN A 453 -16.66 4.82 -10.83
N ALA A 454 -17.66 5.12 -10.00
CA ALA A 454 -18.96 4.48 -10.10
C ALA A 454 -19.83 5.08 -11.22
N ARG A 455 -19.52 6.31 -11.68
CA ARG A 455 -20.11 6.93 -12.88
C ARG A 455 -19.44 6.36 -14.12
N ARG A 456 -20.10 5.42 -14.79
CA ARG A 456 -19.57 4.78 -16.00
C ARG A 456 -20.67 4.22 -16.88
N PHE A 457 -20.33 3.93 -18.13
CA PHE A 457 -21.15 3.12 -19.00
C PHE A 457 -20.80 1.63 -18.81
N MET A 458 -21.82 0.80 -18.69
CA MET A 458 -21.72 -0.65 -18.67
C MET A 458 -22.19 -1.20 -20.01
N VAL A 459 -21.28 -1.75 -20.81
CA VAL A 459 -21.64 -2.37 -22.08
C VAL A 459 -22.43 -3.64 -21.83
N VAL A 460 -23.58 -3.78 -22.48
CA VAL A 460 -24.36 -5.01 -22.48
C VAL A 460 -23.71 -5.96 -23.46
N HIS A 461 -23.31 -7.14 -22.98
CA HIS A 461 -22.66 -8.16 -23.80
C HIS A 461 -23.58 -8.63 -24.93
N ASP A 462 -23.05 -8.87 -26.13
CA ASP A 462 -23.86 -9.23 -27.32
C ASP A 462 -24.73 -10.45 -27.09
N ARG A 463 -24.19 -11.46 -26.40
CA ARG A 463 -24.96 -12.64 -26.01
C ARG A 463 -26.25 -12.33 -25.22
N LEU A 464 -26.27 -11.28 -24.38
CA LEU A 464 -27.50 -10.86 -23.71
C LEU A 464 -28.49 -10.24 -24.69
N VAL A 465 -27.98 -9.47 -25.66
CA VAL A 465 -28.80 -8.86 -26.71
C VAL A 465 -29.43 -9.95 -27.59
N GLU A 466 -28.65 -10.93 -28.02
CA GLU A 466 -29.13 -12.11 -28.77
C GLU A 466 -30.21 -12.90 -28.02
N LEU A 467 -30.08 -13.00 -26.69
CA LEU A 467 -31.07 -13.64 -25.82
C LEU A 467 -32.32 -12.78 -25.57
N GLY A 468 -32.46 -11.63 -26.25
CA GLY A 468 -33.62 -10.76 -26.14
C GLY A 468 -33.63 -9.89 -24.88
N PHE A 469 -32.51 -9.74 -24.16
CA PHE A 469 -32.47 -8.94 -22.93
C PHE A 469 -32.82 -7.47 -23.21
N ALA A 470 -32.34 -6.90 -24.31
CA ALA A 470 -32.67 -5.53 -24.68
C ALA A 470 -34.16 -5.37 -24.98
N ASP A 471 -34.74 -6.31 -25.73
CA ASP A 471 -36.17 -6.30 -26.06
C ASP A 471 -37.03 -6.46 -24.79
N TRP A 472 -36.61 -7.35 -23.88
CA TRP A 472 -37.22 -7.51 -22.57
C TRP A 472 -37.20 -6.20 -21.77
N VAL A 473 -36.08 -5.47 -21.74
CA VAL A 473 -36.01 -4.16 -21.06
C VAL A 473 -36.91 -3.12 -21.73
N HIS A 474 -37.00 -3.10 -23.07
CA HIS A 474 -37.88 -2.16 -23.77
C HIS A 474 -39.37 -2.47 -23.55
N SER A 475 -39.72 -3.72 -23.25
CA SER A 475 -41.11 -4.14 -22.96
C SER A 475 -41.71 -3.54 -21.69
N PHE A 476 -40.87 -3.08 -20.75
CA PHE A 476 -41.32 -2.38 -19.54
C PHE A 476 -42.06 -1.10 -19.91
N ARG A 477 -43.09 -0.71 -19.16
CA ARG A 477 -43.83 0.53 -19.45
C ARG A 477 -42.97 1.75 -19.11
N SER A 478 -43.24 2.87 -19.78
CA SER A 478 -42.63 4.15 -19.41
C SER A 478 -43.07 4.51 -17.99
N GLY A 479 -42.11 4.60 -17.06
CA GLY A 479 -42.38 4.80 -15.63
C GLY A 479 -42.08 3.59 -14.72
N ASP A 480 -41.71 2.44 -15.26
CA ASP A 480 -41.22 1.33 -14.42
C ASP A 480 -39.86 1.69 -13.80
N ASP A 481 -39.85 1.84 -12.48
CA ASP A 481 -38.70 2.39 -11.76
C ASP A 481 -37.48 1.47 -11.74
N PHE A 482 -37.64 0.13 -11.72
CA PHE A 482 -36.53 -0.81 -11.61
C PHE A 482 -36.75 -2.08 -12.42
N LEU A 483 -35.69 -2.59 -13.06
CA LEU A 483 -35.74 -3.88 -13.77
C LEU A 483 -35.94 -5.06 -12.81
N PHE A 484 -35.54 -4.91 -11.55
CA PHE A 484 -35.59 -5.95 -10.52
C PHE A 484 -36.33 -5.46 -9.25
N PRO A 485 -37.65 -5.18 -9.33
CA PRO A 485 -38.41 -4.59 -8.23
C PRO A 485 -38.46 -5.48 -6.98
N GLY A 486 -38.32 -6.81 -7.16
CA GLY A 486 -38.36 -7.76 -6.06
C GLY A 486 -37.26 -7.57 -5.00
N PHE A 487 -36.14 -6.93 -5.33
CA PHE A 487 -35.11 -6.58 -4.34
C PHE A 487 -35.49 -5.39 -3.47
N HIS A 488 -36.27 -4.45 -4.01
CA HIS A 488 -36.62 -3.18 -3.36
C HIS A 488 -37.70 -3.32 -2.29
N ARG A 489 -38.37 -4.48 -2.23
CA ARG A 489 -39.25 -4.85 -1.11
C ARG A 489 -38.51 -5.00 0.22
N ALA A 490 -37.18 -5.18 0.19
CA ALA A 490 -36.38 -5.32 1.39
C ALA A 490 -35.75 -3.99 1.83
N LYS A 491 -35.66 -3.75 3.14
CA LYS A 491 -34.97 -2.59 3.74
C LYS A 491 -33.53 -2.39 3.24
N LYS A 492 -32.86 -3.46 2.79
CA LYS A 492 -31.51 -3.42 2.18
C LYS A 492 -31.50 -4.20 0.85
N PRO A 493 -31.81 -3.57 -0.28
CA PRO A 493 -31.97 -4.26 -1.57
C PRO A 493 -30.75 -5.07 -2.01
N ALA A 494 -29.55 -4.47 -1.98
CA ALA A 494 -28.31 -5.20 -2.30
C ALA A 494 -28.01 -6.37 -1.34
N GLY A 495 -28.43 -6.25 -0.07
CA GLY A 495 -28.32 -7.34 0.89
C GLY A 495 -29.30 -8.48 0.60
N ALA A 496 -30.51 -8.15 0.14
CA ALA A 496 -31.49 -9.13 -0.31
C ALA A 496 -30.98 -9.87 -1.55
N ALA A 497 -30.45 -9.16 -2.55
CA ALA A 497 -29.84 -9.75 -3.73
C ALA A 497 -28.71 -10.71 -3.37
N SER A 498 -27.80 -10.31 -2.46
CA SER A 498 -26.71 -11.18 -2.03
C SER A 498 -27.21 -12.46 -1.35
N LYS A 499 -28.22 -12.35 -0.48
CA LYS A 499 -28.80 -13.54 0.19
C LYS A 499 -29.50 -14.46 -0.80
N ARG A 500 -30.24 -13.93 -1.78
CA ARG A 500 -30.91 -14.74 -2.81
C ARG A 500 -29.90 -15.47 -3.68
N PHE A 501 -28.85 -14.79 -4.13
CA PHE A 501 -27.75 -15.42 -4.87
C PHE A 501 -27.05 -16.50 -4.04
N GLN A 502 -26.81 -16.27 -2.73
CA GLN A 502 -26.22 -17.29 -1.86
C GLN A 502 -27.08 -18.56 -1.76
N ARG A 503 -28.41 -18.42 -1.66
CA ARG A 503 -29.33 -19.57 -1.67
C ARG A 503 -29.25 -20.34 -2.99
N LEU A 504 -29.28 -19.62 -4.11
CA LEU A 504 -29.13 -20.18 -5.44
C LEU A 504 -27.80 -20.95 -5.60
N SER A 505 -26.68 -20.37 -5.13
CA SER A 505 -25.36 -21.01 -5.21
C SER A 505 -25.21 -22.27 -4.35
N ARG A 506 -25.98 -22.36 -3.26
CA ARG A 506 -25.98 -23.51 -2.35
C ARG A 506 -26.87 -24.65 -2.86
N ASN A 507 -28.03 -24.31 -3.43
CA ASN A 507 -29.02 -25.27 -3.92
C ASN A 507 -28.73 -25.78 -5.34
N GLY A 508 -27.74 -25.23 -6.05
CA GLY A 508 -27.19 -25.82 -7.27
C GLY A 508 -26.21 -26.96 -6.94
N ILE A 509 -26.67 -27.94 -6.19
CA ILE A 509 -26.05 -29.25 -5.90
C ILE A 509 -27.19 -30.26 -5.94
#